data_AF-A0A5F2BSC4-F1
#
_entry.id   AF-A0A5F2BSC4-F1
#
_cell.length_a   1.000
_cell.length_b   1.000
_cell.length_c   1.000
_cell.angle_alpha   90.00
_cell.angle_beta   90.00
_cell.angle_gamma   90.00
#
_symmetry.space_group_name_H-M   'P 1'
#
loop_
_entity.id
_entity.type
_entity.pdbx_description
1 polymer ?
#
loop_
_entity_poly.entity_id
_entity_poly.type
_entity_poly.pdbx_seq_one_letter_code
_entity_poly.pdbx_strand_id
1 'polypeptide(L)'
;MTFAIEPIIHHLQLIGIYLGFSLGILRLFRYKKNRYNVVYGINFICISFFLYLGSDADFYRRQAASSSTYNQSLIFFTLVIYACTITRSLMRRAIGLEVKKNDLGINLLFTLTVISVLSFVLKEEIPLNIAGNAISLLITTFIFVEITSSIQTRGLPSLYYNLSIMSAFMCIALLLDLIGIFRNDIQFRVLSNMTASVLIVYFHLLEIYFPIITDKKTITSLSVAHRIHKRKETVIQIQAKTARKRSELQESKVILKEGEVIRIEEKLRLFLEEKRFLDEELRLPDLSAYLGISVHQASLYLNQYKNLSFADFINQHRIEEAKRLILLDMNKNLIDIGLECGFNSYSPFHRSCIRFTGYSPKDLKSLILQKEDPKVILLSDISEKRTT
;
A
#
# COMPACT_ATOMS: atom_id res chain seq x y z
N MET A 1 -4.65 43.45 -27.78
CA MET A 1 -3.40 43.29 -26.99
C MET A 1 -2.56 42.20 -27.66
N THR A 2 -1.89 42.55 -28.75
CA THR A 2 -1.00 41.66 -29.52
C THR A 2 0.35 41.64 -28.82
N PHE A 3 0.56 40.65 -27.96
CA PHE A 3 1.75 40.55 -27.13
C PHE A 3 3.02 40.34 -27.98
N ALA A 4 4.12 40.96 -27.55
CA ALA A 4 5.50 40.80 -28.03
C ALA A 4 6.10 39.39 -27.80
N ILE A 5 5.28 38.35 -27.93
CA ILE A 5 5.62 36.94 -27.67
C ILE A 5 6.09 36.24 -28.95
N GLU A 6 5.73 36.74 -30.14
CA GLU A 6 6.14 36.16 -31.43
C GLU A 6 7.65 35.95 -31.61
N PRO A 7 8.54 36.92 -31.30
CA PRO A 7 9.99 36.70 -31.43
C PRO A 7 10.49 35.62 -30.46
N ILE A 8 9.94 35.58 -29.24
CA ILE A 8 10.31 34.59 -28.22
C ILE A 8 9.95 33.18 -28.69
N ILE A 9 8.75 33.00 -29.27
CA ILE A 9 8.32 31.69 -29.77
C ILE A 9 9.24 31.23 -30.90
N HIS A 10 9.56 32.12 -31.85
CA HIS A 10 10.44 31.79 -32.96
C HIS A 10 11.85 31.41 -32.51
N HIS A 11 12.42 32.15 -31.55
CA HIS A 11 13.72 31.82 -30.96
C HIS A 11 13.69 30.46 -30.25
N LEU A 12 12.65 30.17 -29.47
CA LEU A 12 12.51 28.89 -28.78
C LEU A 12 12.36 27.72 -29.76
N GLN A 13 11.64 27.91 -30.86
CA GLN A 13 11.49 26.92 -31.91
C GLN A 13 12.84 26.62 -32.58
N LEU A 14 13.58 27.67 -32.97
CA LEU A 14 14.93 27.53 -33.54
C LEU A 14 15.87 26.80 -32.57
N ILE A 15 15.87 27.16 -31.28
CA ILE A 15 16.68 26.48 -30.26
C ILE A 15 16.38 24.98 -30.25
N GLY A 16 15.10 24.59 -30.26
CA GLY A 16 14.70 23.18 -30.31
C GLY A 16 15.18 22.46 -31.57
N ILE A 17 15.08 23.10 -32.74
CA ILE A 17 15.54 22.55 -34.02
C ILE A 17 17.06 22.33 -33.99
N TYR A 18 17.84 23.36 -33.63
CA TYR A 18 19.30 23.29 -33.56
C TYR A 18 19.78 22.28 -32.50
N LEU A 19 19.15 22.27 -31.33
CA LEU A 19 19.47 21.32 -30.27
C LEU A 19 19.16 19.89 -30.72
N GLY A 20 17.98 19.64 -31.28
CA GLY A 20 17.63 18.31 -31.81
C GLY A 20 18.61 17.84 -32.88
N PHE A 21 18.97 18.71 -33.82
CA PHE A 21 19.87 18.37 -34.92
C PHE A 21 21.29 18.06 -34.41
N SER A 22 21.82 18.91 -33.53
CA SER A 22 23.14 18.73 -32.94
C SER A 22 23.21 17.47 -32.06
N LEU A 23 22.19 17.19 -31.24
CA LEU A 23 22.08 15.95 -30.46
C LEU A 23 21.98 14.73 -31.37
N GLY A 24 21.24 14.86 -32.48
CA GLY A 24 21.13 13.86 -33.52
C GLY A 24 22.50 13.44 -34.06
N ILE A 25 23.27 14.42 -34.53
CA ILE A 25 24.64 14.23 -35.05
C ILE A 25 25.57 13.65 -33.97
N LEU A 26 25.55 14.22 -32.77
CA LEU A 26 26.40 13.76 -31.66
C LEU A 26 26.17 12.28 -31.36
N ARG A 27 24.91 11.83 -31.38
CA ARG A 27 24.57 10.43 -31.17
C ARG A 27 25.02 9.55 -32.33
N LEU A 28 24.89 10.00 -33.58
CA LEU A 28 25.44 9.27 -34.73
C LEU A 28 26.94 9.01 -34.56
N PHE A 29 27.74 9.99 -34.12
CA PHE A 29 29.17 9.78 -33.87
C PHE A 29 29.45 8.82 -32.71
N ARG A 30 28.58 8.77 -31.70
CA ARG A 30 28.70 7.87 -30.54
C ARG A 30 28.14 6.46 -30.78
N TYR A 31 27.90 6.04 -32.03
CA TYR A 31 27.32 4.73 -32.34
C TYR A 31 28.17 3.54 -31.86
N LYS A 32 29.50 3.68 -31.85
CA LYS A 32 30.42 2.61 -31.41
C LYS A 32 30.23 2.26 -29.92
N LYS A 33 29.82 3.24 -29.10
CA LYS A 33 29.55 3.05 -27.66
C LYS A 33 28.22 2.33 -27.43
N ASN A 34 27.21 2.67 -28.23
CA ASN A 34 25.89 2.05 -28.17
C ASN A 34 25.26 2.09 -29.56
N ARG A 35 25.01 0.92 -30.17
CA ARG A 35 24.41 0.80 -31.51
C ARG A 35 23.06 1.51 -31.61
N TYR A 36 22.37 1.70 -30.49
CA TYR A 36 21.08 2.39 -30.47
C TYR A 36 21.18 3.90 -30.57
N ASN A 37 22.37 4.49 -30.40
CA ASN A 37 22.58 5.90 -30.67
C ASN A 37 22.29 6.24 -32.14
N VAL A 38 22.39 5.27 -33.06
CA VAL A 38 21.95 5.44 -34.44
C VAL A 38 20.45 5.72 -34.52
N VAL A 39 19.63 4.94 -33.81
CA VAL A 39 18.16 5.08 -33.82
C VAL A 39 17.73 6.41 -33.20
N TYR A 40 18.30 6.75 -32.04
CA TYR A 40 18.05 8.05 -31.42
C TYR A 40 18.53 9.22 -32.31
N GLY A 41 19.71 9.09 -32.91
CA GLY A 41 20.28 10.12 -33.78
C GLY A 41 19.40 10.41 -35.00
N ILE A 42 18.96 9.36 -35.69
CA ILE A 42 18.04 9.46 -36.83
C ILE A 42 16.71 10.07 -36.40
N ASN A 43 16.14 9.64 -35.27
CA ASN A 43 14.88 10.19 -34.76
C ASN A 43 14.96 11.70 -34.51
N PHE A 44 16.01 12.16 -33.83
CA PHE A 44 16.21 13.59 -33.57
C PHE A 44 16.39 14.40 -34.86
N ILE A 45 17.15 13.90 -35.82
CA ILE A 45 17.32 14.56 -37.12
C ILE A 45 15.98 14.65 -37.85
N CYS A 46 15.20 13.57 -37.87
CA CYS A 46 13.86 13.58 -38.46
C CYS A 46 12.95 14.59 -37.77
N ILE A 47 12.97 14.65 -36.43
CA ILE A 47 12.17 15.60 -35.66
C ILE A 47 12.55 17.05 -35.99
N SER A 48 13.84 17.38 -35.94
CA SER A 48 14.34 18.71 -36.28
C SER A 48 14.00 19.11 -37.71
N PHE A 49 14.09 18.17 -38.66
CA PHE A 49 13.83 18.46 -40.06
C PHE A 49 12.34 18.72 -40.34
N PHE A 50 11.41 17.97 -39.73
CA PHE A 50 9.99 18.29 -39.91
C PHE A 50 9.61 19.60 -39.19
N LEU A 51 10.18 19.90 -38.02
CA LEU A 51 9.94 21.17 -37.32
C LEU A 51 10.44 22.36 -38.13
N TYR A 52 11.56 22.20 -38.85
CA TYR A 52 12.06 23.19 -39.79
C TYR A 52 11.10 23.38 -40.96
N LEU A 53 10.66 22.29 -41.61
CA LEU A 53 9.68 22.36 -42.70
C LEU A 53 8.34 22.98 -42.28
N GLY A 54 7.88 22.69 -41.06
CA GLY A 54 6.66 23.27 -40.48
C GLY A 54 6.81 24.77 -40.20
N SER A 55 7.95 25.20 -39.67
CA SER A 55 8.26 26.62 -39.44
C SER A 55 8.21 27.43 -40.73
N ASP A 56 8.89 26.93 -41.77
CA ASP A 56 8.95 27.61 -43.07
C ASP A 56 7.57 27.58 -43.74
N ALA A 57 6.86 26.45 -43.71
CA ALA A 57 5.52 26.36 -44.29
C ALA A 57 4.54 27.35 -43.65
N ASP A 58 4.57 27.50 -42.33
CA ASP A 58 3.73 28.48 -41.64
C ASP A 58 4.16 29.92 -41.94
N PHE A 59 5.46 30.20 -41.98
CA PHE A 59 5.98 31.52 -42.35
C PHE A 59 5.58 31.93 -43.77
N TYR A 60 5.78 31.05 -44.76
CA TYR A 60 5.40 31.33 -46.15
C TYR A 60 3.88 31.35 -46.36
N ARG A 61 3.11 30.53 -45.64
CA ARG A 61 1.63 30.56 -45.69
C ARG A 61 1.05 31.84 -45.08
N ARG A 62 1.78 32.55 -44.19
CA ARG A 62 1.45 33.94 -43.79
C ARG A 62 1.67 34.94 -44.92
N GLN A 63 2.63 34.68 -45.81
CA GLN A 63 3.19 35.70 -46.71
C GLN A 63 2.81 35.53 -48.18
N ALA A 64 2.45 34.33 -48.64
CA ALA A 64 2.12 34.09 -50.05
C ALA A 64 1.18 32.88 -50.26
N ALA A 65 0.20 33.07 -51.15
CA ALA A 65 -0.63 32.02 -51.73
C ALA A 65 0.15 31.27 -52.84
N SER A 66 1.21 30.54 -52.50
CA SER A 66 2.03 29.80 -53.48
C SER A 66 1.72 28.29 -53.53
N SER A 67 1.89 27.71 -54.73
CA SER A 67 1.12 26.61 -55.28
C SER A 67 1.89 25.29 -55.46
N SER A 68 2.79 24.92 -54.54
CA SER A 68 3.41 23.57 -54.55
C SER A 68 3.37 22.86 -53.20
N THR A 69 2.21 22.85 -52.57
CA THR A 69 2.03 22.46 -51.18
C THR A 69 1.89 20.95 -50.94
N TYR A 70 1.30 20.20 -51.88
CA TYR A 70 0.96 18.79 -51.66
C TYR A 70 2.17 17.86 -51.44
N ASN A 71 3.18 17.93 -52.31
CA ASN A 71 4.39 17.09 -52.18
C ASN A 71 5.17 17.41 -50.91
N GLN A 72 5.19 18.68 -50.49
CA GLN A 72 5.82 19.11 -49.25
C GLN A 72 5.06 18.56 -48.04
N SER A 73 3.73 18.61 -48.03
CA SER A 73 2.89 17.95 -47.01
C SER A 73 3.17 16.45 -46.93
N LEU A 74 3.36 15.79 -48.08
CA LEU A 74 3.64 14.35 -48.13
C LEU A 74 4.97 14.00 -47.45
N ILE A 75 6.03 14.78 -47.72
CA ILE A 75 7.33 14.65 -47.06
C ILE A 75 7.19 14.94 -45.56
N PHE A 76 6.46 16.01 -45.20
CA PHE A 76 6.22 16.38 -43.80
C PHE A 76 5.59 15.23 -43.01
N PHE A 77 4.47 14.68 -43.48
CA PHE A 77 3.80 13.58 -42.76
C PHE A 77 4.59 12.27 -42.81
N THR A 78 5.39 12.04 -43.84
CA THR A 78 6.34 10.92 -43.86
C THR A 78 7.30 11.03 -42.66
N LEU A 79 7.88 12.22 -42.43
CA LEU A 79 8.80 12.44 -41.32
C LEU A 79 8.10 12.36 -39.95
N VAL A 80 6.91 12.95 -39.81
CA VAL A 80 6.16 12.94 -38.55
C VAL A 80 5.75 11.52 -38.15
N ILE A 81 5.14 10.75 -39.06
CA ILE A 81 4.70 9.38 -38.78
C ILE A 81 5.92 8.48 -38.48
N TYR A 82 7.00 8.65 -39.24
CA TYR A 82 8.25 7.93 -38.98
C TYR A 82 8.86 8.30 -37.62
N ALA A 83 8.87 9.58 -37.26
CA ALA A 83 9.34 10.04 -35.96
C ALA A 83 8.50 9.43 -34.83
N CYS A 84 7.17 9.46 -34.92
CA CYS A 84 6.28 8.88 -33.92
C CYS A 84 6.52 7.37 -33.72
N THR A 85 6.66 6.61 -34.80
CA THR A 85 6.87 5.15 -34.74
C THR A 85 8.25 4.79 -34.16
N ILE A 86 9.29 5.54 -34.51
CA ILE A 86 10.62 5.35 -33.90
C ILE A 86 10.61 5.77 -32.43
N THR A 87 9.97 6.88 -32.07
CA THR A 87 9.81 7.33 -30.67
C THR A 87 9.12 6.27 -29.82
N ARG A 88 8.07 5.61 -30.34
CA ARG A 88 7.43 4.46 -29.69
C ARG A 88 8.45 3.38 -29.34
N SER A 89 9.26 2.99 -30.31
CA SER A 89 10.24 1.93 -30.12
C SER A 89 11.32 2.30 -29.09
N LEU A 90 11.79 3.55 -29.12
CA LEU A 90 12.72 4.08 -28.14
C LEU A 90 12.12 4.06 -26.73
N MET A 91 10.87 4.50 -26.56
CA MET A 91 10.16 4.45 -25.28
C MET A 91 9.94 3.02 -24.80
N ARG A 92 9.52 2.10 -25.67
CA ARG A 92 9.38 0.67 -25.37
C ARG A 92 10.69 0.08 -24.85
N ARG A 93 11.82 0.44 -25.48
CA ARG A 93 13.14 0.03 -25.00
C ARG A 93 13.49 0.62 -23.63
N ALA A 94 13.23 1.91 -23.42
CA ALA A 94 13.48 2.57 -22.14
C ALA A 94 12.74 1.89 -20.97
N ILE A 95 11.57 1.28 -21.20
CA ILE A 95 10.84 0.51 -20.18
C ILE A 95 11.10 -1.01 -20.22
N GLY A 96 12.10 -1.44 -20.99
CA GLY A 96 12.54 -2.84 -21.06
C GLY A 96 11.57 -3.78 -21.78
N LEU A 97 10.82 -3.27 -22.76
CA LEU A 97 10.07 -4.11 -23.71
C LEU A 97 11.00 -4.58 -24.83
N GLU A 98 10.77 -5.79 -25.32
CA GLU A 98 11.51 -6.30 -26.47
C GLU A 98 11.20 -5.50 -27.73
N VAL A 99 12.27 -5.07 -28.39
CA VAL A 99 12.25 -4.35 -29.65
C VAL A 99 12.93 -5.21 -30.71
N LYS A 100 12.34 -5.27 -31.91
CA LYS A 100 12.86 -6.06 -33.04
C LYS A 100 14.26 -5.56 -33.44
N LYS A 101 15.12 -6.47 -33.94
CA LYS A 101 16.51 -6.13 -34.31
C LYS A 101 16.60 -5.07 -35.44
N ASN A 102 15.68 -5.11 -36.41
CA ASN A 102 15.65 -4.21 -37.58
C ASN A 102 14.58 -3.12 -37.45
N ASP A 103 14.48 -2.55 -36.27
CA ASP A 103 13.45 -1.58 -35.91
C ASP A 103 13.35 -0.39 -36.87
N LEU A 104 14.50 0.15 -37.31
CA LEU A 104 14.56 1.28 -38.21
C LEU A 104 13.89 0.99 -39.57
N GLY A 105 14.27 -0.13 -40.20
CA GLY A 105 13.73 -0.54 -41.49
C GLY A 105 12.26 -0.95 -41.44
N ILE A 106 11.82 -1.58 -40.34
CA ILE A 106 10.41 -1.96 -40.17
C ILE A 106 9.52 -0.73 -40.04
N ASN A 107 9.93 0.25 -39.23
CA ASN A 107 9.17 1.49 -39.07
C ASN A 107 9.18 2.34 -40.35
N LEU A 108 10.30 2.34 -41.09
CA LEU A 108 10.38 3.00 -42.40
C LEU A 108 9.42 2.37 -43.41
N LEU A 109 9.42 1.03 -43.53
CA LEU A 109 8.52 0.31 -44.43
C LEU A 109 7.06 0.57 -44.09
N PHE A 110 6.69 0.52 -42.80
CA PHE A 110 5.35 0.85 -42.33
C PHE A 110 4.96 2.27 -42.74
N THR A 111 5.83 3.26 -42.49
CA THR A 111 5.56 4.66 -42.83
C THR A 111 5.37 4.84 -44.33
N LEU A 112 6.26 4.28 -45.15
CA LEU A 112 6.16 4.37 -46.61
C LEU A 112 4.87 3.73 -47.12
N THR A 113 4.43 2.62 -46.52
CA THR A 113 3.16 1.97 -46.87
C THR A 113 1.98 2.87 -46.55
N VAL A 114 1.92 3.46 -45.35
CA VAL A 114 0.86 4.38 -44.94
C VAL A 114 0.80 5.60 -45.85
N ILE A 115 1.95 6.22 -46.13
CA ILE A 115 2.04 7.39 -46.99
C ILE A 115 1.67 7.07 -48.44
N SER A 116 2.07 5.90 -48.96
CA SER A 116 1.67 5.46 -50.30
C SER A 116 0.15 5.33 -50.43
N VAL A 117 -0.52 4.74 -49.42
CA VAL A 117 -1.98 4.65 -49.37
C VAL A 117 -2.62 6.04 -49.28
N LEU A 118 -2.12 6.91 -48.40
CA LEU A 118 -2.63 8.28 -48.28
C LEU A 118 -2.47 9.06 -49.58
N SER A 119 -1.33 8.94 -50.25
CA SER A 119 -1.06 9.61 -51.52
C SER A 119 -1.98 9.14 -52.64
N PHE A 120 -2.30 7.84 -52.65
CA PHE A 120 -3.20 7.26 -53.63
C PHE A 120 -4.65 7.71 -53.43
N VAL A 121 -5.12 7.76 -52.18
CA VAL A 121 -6.51 8.07 -51.82
C VAL A 121 -6.77 9.59 -51.82
N LEU A 122 -5.86 10.38 -51.27
CA LEU A 122 -6.03 11.81 -51.04
C LEU A 122 -5.13 12.58 -52.00
N LYS A 123 -5.71 13.12 -53.07
CA LYS A 123 -4.96 13.90 -54.09
C LYS A 123 -4.90 15.40 -53.79
N GLU A 124 -5.59 15.85 -52.74
CA GLU A 124 -5.65 17.24 -52.30
C GLU A 124 -4.87 17.45 -51.00
N GLU A 125 -4.32 18.65 -50.83
CA GLU A 125 -3.46 19.00 -49.69
C GLU A 125 -4.21 19.04 -48.35
N ILE A 126 -5.37 19.70 -48.30
CA ILE A 126 -6.11 19.91 -47.05
C ILE A 126 -6.56 18.56 -46.44
N PRO A 127 -7.19 17.65 -47.21
CA PRO A 127 -7.53 16.32 -46.71
C PRO A 127 -6.29 15.53 -46.28
N LEU A 128 -5.17 15.62 -47.01
CA LEU A 128 -3.91 14.97 -46.63
C LEU A 128 -3.39 15.48 -45.29
N ASN A 129 -3.42 16.80 -45.07
CA ASN A 129 -2.97 17.43 -43.83
C ASN A 129 -3.81 16.99 -42.62
N ILE A 130 -5.14 16.89 -42.80
CA ILE A 130 -6.06 16.41 -41.76
C ILE A 130 -5.80 14.93 -41.47
N ALA A 131 -5.73 14.10 -42.50
CA ALA A 131 -5.54 12.66 -42.35
C ALA A 131 -4.17 12.30 -41.73
N GLY A 132 -3.09 12.94 -42.20
CA GLY A 132 -1.74 12.74 -41.68
C GLY A 132 -1.62 13.09 -40.19
N ASN A 133 -2.22 14.21 -39.77
CA ASN A 133 -2.27 14.60 -38.36
C ASN A 133 -3.14 13.66 -37.53
N ALA A 134 -4.33 13.27 -38.02
CA ALA A 134 -5.20 12.33 -37.33
C ALA A 134 -4.51 10.97 -37.11
N ILE A 135 -3.81 10.45 -38.12
CA ILE A 135 -3.04 9.21 -38.00
C ILE A 135 -1.90 9.36 -36.98
N SER A 136 -1.15 10.45 -37.04
CA SER A 136 -0.07 10.74 -36.09
C SER A 136 -0.60 10.85 -34.65
N LEU A 137 -1.77 11.47 -34.47
CA LEU A 137 -2.44 11.59 -33.18
C LEU A 137 -2.91 10.23 -32.64
N LEU A 138 -3.47 9.37 -33.51
CA LEU A 138 -3.85 8.01 -33.14
C LEU A 138 -2.63 7.18 -32.71
N ILE A 139 -1.52 7.28 -33.44
CA ILE A 139 -0.27 6.60 -33.10
C ILE A 139 0.24 7.09 -31.74
N THR A 140 0.31 8.40 -31.53
CA THR A 140 0.81 8.98 -30.26
C THR A 140 -0.09 8.69 -29.07
N THR A 141 -1.42 8.69 -29.26
CA THR A 141 -2.39 8.28 -28.23
C THR A 141 -2.20 6.81 -27.86
N PHE A 142 -2.02 5.94 -28.86
CA PHE A 142 -1.70 4.53 -28.62
C PHE A 142 -0.38 4.38 -27.84
N ILE A 143 0.66 5.16 -28.18
CA ILE A 143 1.93 5.18 -27.44
C ILE A 143 1.70 5.56 -25.98
N PHE A 144 0.94 6.63 -25.71
CA PHE A 144 0.63 7.08 -24.36
C PHE A 144 -0.01 5.97 -23.52
N VAL A 145 -1.04 5.30 -24.07
CA VAL A 145 -1.73 4.20 -23.40
C VAL A 145 -0.78 3.00 -23.18
N GLU A 146 -0.05 2.57 -24.21
CA GLU A 146 0.88 1.44 -24.14
C GLU A 146 1.97 1.66 -23.08
N ILE A 147 2.59 2.84 -23.07
CA ILE A 147 3.68 3.17 -22.14
C ILE A 147 3.15 3.30 -20.71
N THR A 148 2.05 4.04 -20.50
CA THR A 148 1.46 4.22 -19.17
C THR A 148 1.02 2.88 -18.57
N SER A 149 0.30 2.07 -19.36
CA SER A 149 -0.14 0.73 -18.93
C SER A 149 1.05 -0.19 -18.65
N SER A 150 2.09 -0.15 -19.47
CA SER A 150 3.29 -0.97 -19.26
C SER A 150 4.06 -0.56 -18.00
N ILE A 151 4.15 0.73 -17.69
CA ILE A 151 4.78 1.23 -16.45
C ILE A 151 3.98 0.79 -15.23
N GLN A 152 2.65 0.94 -15.26
CA GLN A 152 1.76 0.53 -14.17
C GLN A 152 1.79 -0.98 -13.90
N THR A 153 1.64 -1.79 -14.95
CA THR A 153 1.61 -3.26 -14.84
C THR A 153 2.95 -3.82 -14.38
N ARG A 154 4.06 -3.20 -14.76
CA ARG A 154 5.42 -3.60 -14.35
C ARG A 154 5.86 -2.99 -13.02
N GLY A 155 5.13 -2.00 -12.51
CA GLY A 155 5.47 -1.29 -11.27
C GLY A 155 6.83 -0.57 -11.35
N LEU A 156 7.12 0.05 -12.50
CA LEU A 156 8.38 0.79 -12.66
C LEU A 156 8.39 2.05 -11.77
N PRO A 157 9.57 2.53 -11.33
CA PRO A 157 9.69 3.76 -10.55
C PRO A 157 8.98 4.96 -11.20
N SER A 158 8.54 5.92 -10.38
CA SER A 158 7.86 7.14 -10.82
C SER A 158 8.61 7.89 -11.92
N LEU A 159 9.94 7.79 -11.94
CA LEU A 159 10.82 8.32 -12.98
C LEU A 159 10.39 7.95 -14.41
N TYR A 160 9.88 6.73 -14.65
CA TYR A 160 9.50 6.29 -15.99
C TYR A 160 8.20 6.93 -16.48
N TYR A 161 7.36 7.48 -15.58
CA TYR A 161 6.16 8.23 -15.99
C TYR A 161 6.49 9.52 -16.74
N ASN A 162 7.73 10.03 -16.66
CA ASN A 162 8.17 11.13 -17.53
C ASN A 162 8.04 10.78 -19.02
N LEU A 163 8.19 9.51 -19.41
CA LEU A 163 7.94 9.06 -20.78
C LEU A 163 6.45 9.13 -21.15
N SER A 164 5.56 8.83 -20.19
CA SER A 164 4.11 8.98 -20.36
C SER A 164 3.73 10.45 -20.53
N ILE A 165 4.31 11.33 -19.69
CA ILE A 165 4.14 12.78 -19.79
C ILE A 165 4.57 13.27 -21.16
N MET A 166 5.75 12.87 -21.66
CA MET A 166 6.20 13.21 -23.00
C MET A 166 5.20 12.81 -24.08
N SER A 167 4.68 11.57 -24.03
CA SER A 167 3.67 11.13 -25.00
C SER A 167 2.35 11.88 -24.91
N ALA A 168 1.93 12.32 -23.72
CA ALA A 168 0.76 13.18 -23.56
C ALA A 168 0.97 14.55 -24.22
N PHE A 169 2.14 15.17 -24.01
CA PHE A 169 2.48 16.44 -24.67
C PHE A 169 2.64 16.31 -26.19
N MET A 170 3.11 15.17 -26.71
CA MET A 170 3.08 14.89 -28.15
C MET A 170 1.64 14.87 -28.69
N CYS A 171 0.70 14.27 -27.95
CA CYS A 171 -0.73 14.29 -28.33
C CYS A 171 -1.28 15.72 -28.33
N ILE A 172 -0.93 16.53 -27.32
CA ILE A 172 -1.34 17.93 -27.23
C ILE A 172 -0.80 18.74 -28.41
N ALA A 173 0.48 18.57 -28.78
CA ALA A 173 1.05 19.25 -29.94
C ALA A 173 0.26 18.93 -31.22
N LEU A 174 0.03 17.65 -31.51
CA LEU A 174 -0.72 17.23 -32.70
C LEU A 174 -2.20 17.67 -32.68
N LEU A 175 -2.83 17.71 -31.50
CA LEU A 175 -4.18 18.27 -31.34
C LEU A 175 -4.21 19.77 -31.66
N LEU A 176 -3.23 20.53 -31.17
CA LEU A 176 -3.12 21.95 -31.47
C LEU A 176 -2.91 22.18 -32.97
N ASP A 177 -2.08 21.38 -33.62
CA ASP A 177 -1.88 21.48 -35.07
C ASP A 177 -3.17 21.20 -35.85
N LEU A 178 -3.89 20.14 -35.46
CA LEU A 178 -5.18 19.78 -36.05
C LEU A 178 -6.23 20.88 -35.86
N ILE A 179 -6.31 21.48 -34.67
CA ILE A 179 -7.19 22.64 -34.40
C ILE A 179 -6.80 23.83 -35.27
N GLY A 180 -5.50 24.10 -35.43
CA GLY A 180 -4.98 25.16 -36.28
C GLY A 180 -5.30 24.96 -37.76
N ILE A 181 -5.38 23.72 -38.24
CA ILE A 181 -5.86 23.40 -39.59
C ILE A 181 -7.36 23.65 -39.71
N PHE A 182 -8.18 23.11 -38.81
CA PHE A 182 -9.64 23.26 -38.86
C PHE A 182 -10.10 24.72 -38.73
N ARG A 183 -9.44 25.51 -37.89
CA ARG A 183 -9.74 26.93 -37.69
C ARG A 183 -9.03 27.85 -38.68
N ASN A 184 -8.14 27.30 -39.51
CA ASN A 184 -7.22 28.06 -40.35
C ASN A 184 -6.45 29.14 -39.57
N ASP A 185 -6.09 28.85 -38.32
CA ASP A 185 -5.42 29.77 -37.40
C ASP A 185 -3.97 29.33 -37.20
N ILE A 186 -3.05 30.22 -37.56
CA ILE A 186 -1.61 29.95 -37.51
C ILE A 186 -1.05 29.96 -36.08
N GLN A 187 -1.71 30.63 -35.13
CA GLN A 187 -1.21 30.70 -33.76
C GLN A 187 -1.23 29.33 -33.09
N PHE A 188 -2.25 28.51 -33.37
CA PHE A 188 -2.32 27.14 -32.88
C PHE A 188 -1.22 26.24 -33.46
N ARG A 189 -0.87 26.40 -34.74
CA ARG A 189 0.21 25.62 -35.38
C ARG A 189 1.60 26.02 -34.88
N VAL A 190 1.81 27.32 -34.67
CA VAL A 190 3.02 27.85 -34.00
C VAL A 190 3.13 27.30 -32.57
N LEU A 191 2.04 27.24 -31.82
CA LEU A 191 2.02 26.67 -30.47
C LEU A 191 2.32 25.16 -30.46
N SER A 192 1.82 24.41 -31.47
CA SER A 192 2.17 23.00 -31.67
C SER A 192 3.68 22.81 -31.86
N ASN A 193 4.28 23.55 -32.81
CA ASN A 193 5.71 23.48 -33.08
C ASN A 193 6.56 23.86 -31.87
N MET A 194 6.14 24.89 -31.12
CA MET A 194 6.79 25.28 -29.87
C MET A 194 6.75 24.15 -28.83
N THR A 195 5.61 23.49 -28.69
CA THR A 195 5.44 22.35 -27.77
C THR A 195 6.40 21.21 -28.13
N ALA A 196 6.53 20.89 -29.41
CA ALA A 196 7.48 19.88 -29.89
C ALA A 196 8.94 20.28 -29.61
N SER A 197 9.32 21.55 -29.82
CA SER A 197 10.66 22.04 -29.48
C SER A 197 10.97 21.96 -27.99
N VAL A 198 10.02 22.31 -27.13
CA VAL A 198 10.17 22.17 -25.66
C VAL A 198 10.34 20.71 -25.26
N LEU A 199 9.67 19.76 -25.93
CA LEU A 199 9.83 18.34 -25.65
C LEU A 199 11.24 17.81 -25.95
N ILE A 200 11.90 18.32 -26.99
CA ILE A 200 13.29 17.96 -27.30
C ILE A 200 14.20 18.40 -26.16
N VAL A 201 14.05 19.65 -25.70
CA VAL A 201 14.83 20.20 -24.58
C VAL A 201 14.55 19.39 -23.31
N TYR A 202 13.28 19.12 -23.01
CA TYR A 202 12.88 18.35 -21.84
C TYR A 202 13.47 16.94 -21.83
N PHE A 203 13.43 16.22 -22.97
CA PHE A 203 14.06 14.91 -23.08
C PHE A 203 15.57 14.98 -22.85
N HIS A 204 16.23 16.01 -23.39
CA HIS A 204 17.66 16.17 -23.20
C HIS A 204 18.03 16.40 -21.72
N LEU A 205 17.27 17.24 -21.02
CA LEU A 205 17.43 17.43 -19.58
C LEU A 205 17.17 16.13 -18.82
N LEU A 206 16.10 15.41 -19.16
CA LEU A 206 15.77 14.11 -18.56
C LEU A 206 16.94 13.13 -18.72
N GLU A 207 17.59 13.09 -19.87
CA GLU A 207 18.74 12.23 -20.11
C GLU A 207 19.98 12.65 -19.29
N ILE A 208 20.24 13.95 -19.14
CA ILE A 208 21.36 14.46 -18.34
C ILE A 208 21.20 14.07 -16.88
N TYR A 209 20.02 14.32 -16.30
CA TYR A 209 19.76 14.05 -14.88
C TYR A 209 19.51 12.56 -14.59
N PHE A 210 18.94 11.83 -15.55
CA PHE A 210 18.55 10.44 -15.39
C PHE A 210 19.01 9.56 -16.57
N PRO A 211 20.33 9.34 -16.73
CA PRO A 211 20.89 8.52 -17.81
C PRO A 211 20.42 7.06 -17.75
N ILE A 212 19.88 6.63 -16.62
CA ILE A 212 19.30 5.30 -16.40
C ILE A 212 18.14 5.00 -17.36
N ILE A 213 17.43 6.02 -17.87
CA ILE A 213 16.29 5.86 -18.80
C ILE A 213 16.77 5.38 -20.18
N THR A 214 18.02 5.70 -20.55
CA THR A 214 18.59 5.34 -21.85
C THR A 214 19.55 4.15 -21.77
N ASP A 215 19.95 3.70 -20.57
CA ASP A 215 20.85 2.55 -20.37
C ASP A 215 20.10 1.22 -20.14
N LYS A 216 20.38 0.24 -21.00
CA LYS A 216 19.70 -1.06 -21.06
C LYS A 216 19.98 -1.95 -19.85
N LYS A 217 21.18 -1.88 -19.26
CA LYS A 217 21.61 -2.85 -18.23
C LYS A 217 20.81 -2.73 -16.92
N THR A 218 20.42 -1.51 -16.57
CA THR A 218 19.79 -1.17 -15.29
C THR A 218 18.28 -1.44 -15.27
N ILE A 219 17.62 -1.43 -16.43
CA ILE A 219 16.16 -1.62 -16.56
C ILE A 219 15.76 -3.06 -16.24
N THR A 220 16.53 -4.04 -16.73
CA THR A 220 16.28 -5.46 -16.48
C THR A 220 16.38 -5.81 -15.00
N SER A 221 17.35 -5.26 -14.26
CA SER A 221 17.51 -5.51 -12.82
C SER A 221 16.41 -4.83 -11.99
N LEU A 222 16.01 -3.60 -12.34
CA LEU A 222 14.92 -2.88 -11.66
C LEU A 222 13.57 -3.59 -11.78
N SER A 223 13.24 -4.11 -12.97
CA SER A 223 11.97 -4.83 -13.18
C SER A 223 11.88 -6.14 -12.38
N VAL A 224 13.01 -6.83 -12.18
CA VAL A 224 13.09 -8.06 -11.38
C VAL A 224 13.06 -7.75 -9.89
N ALA A 225 13.81 -6.75 -9.44
CA ALA A 225 13.84 -6.32 -8.04
C ALA A 225 12.45 -5.86 -7.56
N HIS A 226 11.72 -5.10 -8.37
CA HIS A 226 10.37 -4.67 -8.04
C HIS A 226 9.37 -5.85 -7.97
N ARG A 227 9.43 -6.81 -8.91
CA ARG A 227 8.61 -8.03 -8.86
C ARG A 227 8.85 -8.83 -7.58
N ILE A 228 10.11 -8.92 -7.13
CA ILE A 228 10.46 -9.58 -5.88
C ILE A 228 9.90 -8.82 -4.67
N HIS A 229 10.01 -7.49 -4.64
CA HIS A 229 9.51 -6.66 -3.54
C HIS A 229 7.97 -6.75 -3.42
N LYS A 230 7.25 -6.58 -4.53
CA LYS A 230 5.78 -6.67 -4.56
C LYS A 230 5.28 -8.06 -4.14
N ARG A 231 6.00 -9.13 -4.53
CA ARG A 231 5.70 -10.49 -4.07
C ARG A 231 5.92 -10.64 -2.57
N LYS A 232 7.00 -10.06 -2.00
CA LYS A 232 7.24 -10.07 -0.55
C LYS A 232 6.13 -9.34 0.22
N GLU A 233 5.75 -8.14 -0.22
CA GLU A 233 4.65 -7.38 0.42
C GLU A 233 3.32 -8.14 0.39
N THR A 234 2.98 -8.77 -0.74
CA THR A 234 1.75 -9.55 -0.88
C THR A 234 1.74 -10.73 0.09
N VAL A 235 2.88 -11.44 0.23
CA VAL A 235 3.01 -12.55 1.18
C VAL A 235 2.85 -12.07 2.62
N ILE A 236 3.45 -10.94 2.99
CA ILE A 236 3.32 -10.34 4.34
C ILE A 236 1.86 -9.98 4.64
N GLN A 237 1.15 -9.39 3.68
CA GLN A 237 -0.28 -9.05 3.85
C GLN A 237 -1.16 -10.29 4.00
N ILE A 238 -0.92 -11.34 3.22
CA ILE A 238 -1.66 -12.61 3.33
C ILE A 238 -1.40 -13.25 4.70
N GLN A 239 -0.16 -13.25 5.17
CA GLN A 239 0.20 -13.75 6.50
C GLN A 239 -0.48 -12.95 7.62
N ALA A 240 -0.45 -11.61 7.54
CA ALA A 240 -1.12 -10.73 8.51
C ALA A 240 -2.64 -10.93 8.55
N LYS A 241 -3.29 -11.06 7.38
CA LYS A 241 -4.73 -11.31 7.28
C LYS A 241 -5.12 -12.69 7.84
N THR A 242 -4.28 -13.70 7.60
CA THR A 242 -4.48 -15.05 8.14
C THR A 242 -4.30 -15.09 9.66
N ALA A 243 -3.33 -14.34 10.20
CA ALA A 243 -3.10 -14.22 11.64
C ALA A 243 -4.28 -13.54 12.36
N ARG A 244 -4.82 -12.44 11.81
CA ARG A 244 -6.01 -11.76 12.38
C ARG A 244 -7.24 -12.67 12.38
N LYS A 245 -7.52 -13.36 11.27
CA LYS A 245 -8.65 -14.29 11.18
C LYS A 245 -8.53 -15.44 12.20
N ARG A 246 -7.30 -15.86 12.53
CA ARG A 246 -7.05 -16.88 13.55
C ARG A 246 -7.28 -16.36 14.98
N SER A 247 -6.95 -15.09 15.28
CA SER A 247 -7.23 -14.52 16.60
C SER A 247 -8.72 -14.29 16.83
N GLU A 248 -9.45 -13.79 15.83
CA GLU A 248 -10.91 -13.57 15.88
C GLU A 248 -11.68 -14.90 16.09
N LEU A 249 -11.23 -16.00 15.47
CA LEU A 249 -11.80 -17.34 15.68
C LEU A 249 -11.51 -17.91 17.09
N GLN A 250 -10.40 -17.51 17.70
CA GLN A 250 -10.03 -17.93 19.04
C GLN A 250 -10.89 -17.21 20.10
N GLU A 251 -11.14 -15.91 19.89
CA GLU A 251 -11.89 -15.05 20.82
C GLU A 251 -13.39 -15.35 20.82
N SER A 252 -13.97 -15.62 19.64
CA SER A 252 -15.39 -16.02 19.50
C SER A 252 -15.74 -17.38 20.11
N LYS A 253 -14.77 -18.29 20.29
CA LYS A 253 -14.97 -19.59 20.96
C LYS A 253 -15.00 -19.51 22.47
N VAL A 254 -14.56 -18.40 23.07
CA VAL A 254 -14.29 -18.30 24.51
C VAL A 254 -15.41 -17.59 25.27
N ILE A 255 -16.35 -16.94 24.58
CA ILE A 255 -17.47 -16.21 25.20
C ILE A 255 -18.54 -17.20 25.70
N LEU A 256 -18.70 -17.30 27.02
CA LEU A 256 -19.79 -18.04 27.66
C LEU A 256 -21.12 -17.31 27.41
N LYS A 257 -22.13 -18.01 26.87
CA LYS A 257 -23.45 -17.41 26.65
C LYS A 257 -24.16 -17.21 28.00
N GLU A 258 -25.03 -16.21 28.12
CA GLU A 258 -25.75 -15.89 29.38
C GLU A 258 -26.47 -17.11 29.99
N GLY A 259 -27.09 -17.96 29.18
CA GLY A 259 -27.74 -19.20 29.65
C GLY A 259 -26.77 -20.27 30.17
N GLU A 260 -25.50 -20.27 29.75
CA GLU A 260 -24.49 -21.19 30.27
C GLU A 260 -23.97 -20.75 31.65
N VAL A 261 -23.90 -19.44 31.90
CA VAL A 261 -23.44 -18.87 33.18
C VAL A 261 -24.37 -19.28 34.33
N ILE A 262 -25.69 -19.22 34.12
CA ILE A 262 -26.69 -19.62 35.12
C ILE A 262 -26.49 -21.08 35.54
N ARG A 263 -26.26 -21.98 34.57
CA ARG A 263 -26.01 -23.40 34.82
C ARG A 263 -24.70 -23.63 35.59
N ILE A 264 -23.66 -22.85 35.29
CA ILE A 264 -22.38 -22.93 35.97
C ILE A 264 -22.53 -22.48 37.43
N GLU A 265 -23.27 -21.40 37.70
CA GLU A 265 -23.54 -20.92 39.05
C GLU A 265 -24.28 -21.95 39.91
N GLU A 266 -25.31 -22.61 39.37
CA GLU A 266 -26.06 -23.65 40.07
C GLU A 266 -25.17 -24.83 40.48
N LYS A 267 -24.35 -25.31 39.54
CA LYS A 267 -23.38 -26.38 39.82
C LYS A 267 -22.31 -25.94 40.80
N LEU A 268 -21.82 -24.71 40.71
CA LEU A 268 -20.83 -24.19 41.64
C LEU A 268 -21.39 -24.12 43.06
N ARG A 269 -22.67 -23.77 43.23
CA ARG A 269 -23.34 -23.82 44.53
C ARG A 269 -23.36 -25.24 45.11
N LEU A 270 -23.76 -26.24 44.31
CA LEU A 270 -23.75 -27.65 44.74
C LEU A 270 -22.34 -28.12 45.13
N PHE A 271 -21.32 -27.73 44.36
CA PHE A 271 -19.92 -28.02 44.67
C PHE A 271 -19.50 -27.51 46.06
N LEU A 272 -19.97 -26.32 46.45
CA LEU A 272 -19.69 -25.71 47.75
C LEU A 272 -20.51 -26.35 48.88
N GLU A 273 -21.79 -26.66 48.64
CA GLU A 273 -22.66 -27.34 49.60
C GLU A 273 -22.15 -28.74 49.96
N GLU A 274 -21.65 -29.48 48.96
CA GLU A 274 -20.99 -30.78 49.14
C GLU A 274 -19.61 -30.69 49.80
N LYS A 275 -19.11 -29.48 50.08
CA LYS A 275 -17.78 -29.20 50.64
C LYS A 275 -16.63 -29.86 49.86
N ARG A 276 -16.77 -30.01 48.54
CA ARG A 276 -15.74 -30.58 47.65
C ARG A 276 -14.43 -29.79 47.68
N PHE A 277 -14.48 -28.52 48.06
CA PHE A 277 -13.29 -27.67 48.23
C PHE A 277 -12.34 -28.17 49.34
N LEU A 278 -12.78 -29.08 50.22
CA LEU A 278 -11.94 -29.69 51.26
C LEU A 278 -10.99 -30.76 50.75
N ASP A 279 -11.17 -31.23 49.50
CA ASP A 279 -10.25 -32.20 48.89
C ASP A 279 -8.88 -31.55 48.62
N GLU A 280 -7.83 -32.07 49.25
CA GLU A 280 -6.48 -31.54 49.18
C GLU A 280 -5.83 -31.71 47.79
N GLU A 281 -6.32 -32.66 46.98
CA GLU A 281 -5.85 -32.93 45.63
C GLU A 281 -6.61 -32.15 44.55
N LEU A 282 -7.63 -31.37 44.92
CA LEU A 282 -8.49 -30.63 44.01
C LEU A 282 -7.71 -29.66 43.11
N ARG A 283 -7.83 -29.85 41.78
CA ARG A 283 -7.25 -28.98 40.76
C ARG A 283 -8.34 -28.35 39.88
N LEU A 284 -7.95 -27.33 39.12
CA LEU A 284 -8.85 -26.65 38.19
C LEU A 284 -9.53 -27.59 37.16
N PRO A 285 -8.85 -28.64 36.63
CA PRO A 285 -9.52 -29.64 35.78
C PRO A 285 -10.68 -30.35 36.47
N ASP A 286 -10.57 -30.66 37.77
CA ASP A 286 -11.59 -31.37 38.53
C ASP A 286 -12.83 -30.48 38.73
N LEU A 287 -12.61 -29.21 39.07
CA LEU A 287 -13.67 -28.21 39.10
C LEU A 287 -14.32 -28.04 37.72
N SER A 288 -13.54 -27.97 36.65
CA SER A 288 -14.08 -27.83 35.29
C SER A 288 -14.93 -29.03 34.87
N ALA A 289 -14.51 -30.24 35.25
CA ALA A 289 -15.24 -31.47 35.00
C ALA A 289 -16.58 -31.47 35.75
N TYR A 290 -16.58 -31.06 37.03
CA TYR A 290 -17.80 -30.94 37.83
C TYR A 290 -18.79 -29.92 37.22
N LEU A 291 -18.29 -28.75 36.83
CA LEU A 291 -19.07 -27.69 36.18
C LEU A 291 -19.55 -28.10 34.76
N GLY A 292 -18.87 -29.05 34.11
CA GLY A 292 -19.19 -29.52 32.76
C GLY A 292 -18.77 -28.53 31.67
N ILE A 293 -17.62 -27.88 31.85
CA ILE A 293 -17.03 -26.88 30.94
C ILE A 293 -15.54 -27.17 30.74
N SER A 294 -14.92 -26.56 29.72
CA SER A 294 -13.47 -26.71 29.52
C SER A 294 -12.65 -26.02 30.63
N VAL A 295 -11.42 -26.49 30.88
CA VAL A 295 -10.48 -25.88 31.85
C VAL A 295 -10.29 -24.38 31.58
N HIS A 296 -10.20 -23.99 30.31
CA HIS A 296 -10.08 -22.59 29.90
C HIS A 296 -11.34 -21.79 30.26
N GLN A 297 -12.52 -22.33 30.00
CA GLN A 297 -13.79 -21.70 30.37
C GLN A 297 -13.95 -21.59 31.90
N ALA A 298 -13.53 -22.59 32.67
CA ALA A 298 -13.54 -22.53 34.13
C ALA A 298 -12.62 -21.43 34.68
N SER A 299 -11.40 -21.32 34.15
CA SER A 299 -10.49 -20.22 34.52
C SER A 299 -11.06 -18.85 34.14
N LEU A 300 -11.64 -18.74 32.94
CA LEU A 300 -12.24 -17.50 32.47
C LEU A 300 -13.43 -17.12 33.34
N TYR A 301 -14.30 -18.09 33.66
CA TYR A 301 -15.45 -17.90 34.51
C TYR A 301 -15.06 -17.39 35.90
N LEU A 302 -14.10 -18.04 36.57
CA LEU A 302 -13.64 -17.59 37.89
C LEU A 302 -13.02 -16.19 37.85
N ASN A 303 -12.19 -15.91 36.83
CA ASN A 303 -11.53 -14.61 36.71
C ASN A 303 -12.51 -13.49 36.34
N GLN A 304 -13.47 -13.73 35.45
CA GLN A 304 -14.36 -12.67 34.95
C GLN A 304 -15.63 -12.50 35.79
N TYR A 305 -16.20 -13.59 36.31
CA TYR A 305 -17.47 -13.56 37.03
C TYR A 305 -17.29 -13.61 38.55
N LYS A 306 -16.22 -14.24 39.05
CA LYS A 306 -15.90 -14.28 40.49
C LYS A 306 -14.75 -13.36 40.89
N ASN A 307 -14.03 -12.78 39.92
CA ASN A 307 -12.83 -11.96 40.14
C ASN A 307 -11.77 -12.66 41.02
N LEU A 308 -11.65 -13.98 40.90
CA LEU A 308 -10.75 -14.79 41.71
C LEU A 308 -10.00 -15.79 40.83
N SER A 309 -8.72 -16.02 41.15
CA SER A 309 -8.02 -17.18 40.62
C SER A 309 -8.59 -18.47 41.24
N PHE A 310 -8.40 -19.63 40.59
CA PHE A 310 -8.84 -20.92 41.14
C PHE A 310 -8.32 -21.17 42.56
N ALA A 311 -7.03 -20.94 42.79
CA ALA A 311 -6.42 -21.13 44.09
C ALA A 311 -7.05 -20.22 45.15
N ASP A 312 -7.39 -18.98 44.77
CA ASP A 312 -7.99 -18.01 45.70
C ASP A 312 -9.42 -18.35 46.03
N PHE A 313 -10.20 -18.74 45.03
CA PHE A 313 -11.56 -19.20 45.18
C PHE A 313 -11.63 -20.37 46.19
N ILE A 314 -10.81 -21.41 45.99
CA ILE A 314 -10.79 -22.57 46.89
C ILE A 314 -10.31 -22.18 48.29
N ASN A 315 -9.18 -21.47 48.39
CA ASN A 315 -8.61 -21.13 49.70
C ASN A 315 -9.51 -20.20 50.51
N GLN A 316 -10.25 -19.29 49.88
CA GLN A 316 -11.24 -18.45 50.56
C GLN A 316 -12.31 -19.30 51.25
N HIS A 317 -12.88 -20.29 50.54
CA HIS A 317 -13.88 -21.20 51.11
C HIS A 317 -13.30 -22.11 52.21
N ARG A 318 -12.06 -22.57 52.06
CA ARG A 318 -11.35 -23.32 53.12
C ARG A 318 -11.15 -22.49 54.40
N ILE A 319 -10.85 -21.20 54.27
CA ILE A 319 -10.71 -20.30 55.42
C ILE A 319 -12.05 -20.06 56.12
N GLU A 320 -13.16 -19.95 55.37
CA GLU A 320 -14.49 -19.87 55.98
C GLU A 320 -14.85 -21.15 56.76
N GLU A 321 -14.53 -22.33 56.22
CA GLU A 321 -14.71 -23.58 56.97
C GLU A 321 -13.80 -23.66 58.21
N ALA A 322 -12.56 -23.15 58.13
CA ALA A 322 -11.66 -23.09 59.28
C ALA A 322 -12.24 -22.23 60.42
N LYS A 323 -12.87 -21.09 60.10
CA LYS A 323 -13.57 -20.26 61.09
C LYS A 323 -14.70 -21.06 61.76
N ARG A 324 -15.47 -21.83 60.97
CA ARG A 324 -16.54 -22.70 61.50
C ARG A 324 -16.01 -23.79 62.43
N LEU A 325 -14.89 -24.43 62.10
CA LEU A 325 -14.27 -25.46 62.93
C LEU A 325 -13.71 -24.91 64.24
N ILE A 326 -13.14 -23.69 64.21
CA ILE A 326 -12.66 -22.99 65.42
C ILE A 326 -13.79 -22.77 66.44
N LEU A 327 -14.99 -22.43 65.95
CA LEU A 327 -16.19 -22.24 66.78
C LEU A 327 -16.73 -23.56 67.33
N LEU A 328 -16.62 -24.64 66.56
CA LEU A 328 -17.14 -25.95 66.95
C LEU A 328 -16.28 -26.62 68.04
N ASP A 329 -14.96 -26.44 68.00
CA ASP A 329 -14.03 -26.97 69.00
C ASP A 329 -12.92 -25.96 69.33
N MET A 330 -13.12 -25.24 70.42
CA MET A 330 -12.19 -24.20 70.89
C MET A 330 -10.81 -24.74 71.27
N ASN A 331 -10.69 -26.02 71.62
CA ASN A 331 -9.43 -26.63 72.08
C ASN A 331 -8.65 -27.29 70.95
N LYS A 332 -9.24 -27.39 69.74
CA LYS A 332 -8.60 -28.04 68.60
C LYS A 332 -7.34 -27.31 68.15
N ASN A 333 -6.31 -28.09 67.80
CA ASN A 333 -5.04 -27.59 67.30
C ASN A 333 -5.24 -26.95 65.91
N LEU A 334 -4.61 -25.79 65.69
CA LEU A 334 -4.69 -25.03 64.43
C LEU A 334 -4.08 -25.76 63.23
N ILE A 335 -3.11 -26.65 63.48
CA ILE A 335 -2.55 -27.51 62.43
C ILE A 335 -3.62 -28.48 61.95
N ASP A 336 -4.29 -29.16 62.88
CA ASP A 336 -5.33 -30.15 62.56
C ASP A 336 -6.54 -29.48 61.88
N ILE A 337 -6.92 -28.27 62.32
CA ILE A 337 -7.96 -27.47 61.63
C ILE A 337 -7.53 -27.16 60.19
N GLY A 338 -6.29 -26.76 59.95
CA GLY A 338 -5.78 -26.50 58.61
C GLY A 338 -5.82 -27.73 57.71
N LEU A 339 -5.41 -28.88 58.23
CA LEU A 339 -5.45 -30.16 57.50
C LEU A 339 -6.89 -30.58 57.16
N GLU A 340 -7.81 -30.49 58.11
CA GLU A 340 -9.24 -30.80 57.88
C GLU A 340 -9.92 -29.82 56.90
N CYS A 341 -9.37 -28.61 56.76
CA CYS A 341 -9.82 -27.64 55.76
C CYS A 341 -9.24 -27.91 54.36
N GLY A 342 -8.50 -29.01 54.14
CA GLY A 342 -7.94 -29.38 52.84
C GLY A 342 -6.60 -28.71 52.50
N PHE A 343 -5.92 -28.10 53.47
CA PHE A 343 -4.56 -27.60 53.26
C PHE A 343 -3.53 -28.71 53.45
N ASN A 344 -2.65 -28.92 52.46
CA ASN A 344 -1.56 -29.91 52.52
C ASN A 344 -0.53 -29.67 53.66
N SER A 345 -0.49 -28.47 54.26
CA SER A 345 0.37 -28.16 55.43
C SER A 345 0.00 -26.84 56.10
N TYR A 346 0.59 -26.56 57.28
CA TYR A 346 0.34 -25.33 58.03
C TYR A 346 0.79 -24.05 57.32
N SER A 347 1.85 -24.09 56.50
CA SER A 347 2.38 -22.88 55.83
C SER A 347 1.43 -22.29 54.78
N PRO A 348 0.85 -23.07 53.84
CA PRO A 348 -0.23 -22.62 52.96
C PRO A 348 -1.48 -22.13 53.71
N PHE A 349 -1.86 -22.81 54.80
CA PHE A 349 -2.97 -22.39 55.65
C PHE A 349 -2.71 -21.01 56.27
N HIS A 350 -1.56 -20.82 56.90
CA HIS A 350 -1.14 -19.56 57.50
C HIS A 350 -1.14 -18.39 56.51
N ARG A 351 -0.57 -18.60 55.31
CA ARG A 351 -0.57 -17.59 54.24
C ARG A 351 -1.99 -17.23 53.78
N SER A 352 -2.87 -18.23 53.69
CA SER A 352 -4.26 -18.04 53.28
C SER A 352 -5.07 -17.30 54.35
N CYS A 353 -4.87 -17.63 55.64
CA CYS A 353 -5.47 -16.86 56.75
C CYS A 353 -5.11 -15.38 56.64
N ILE A 354 -3.82 -15.05 56.58
CA ILE A 354 -3.38 -13.65 56.49
C ILE A 354 -3.97 -12.98 55.25
N ARG A 355 -3.98 -13.67 54.11
CA ARG A 355 -4.46 -13.10 52.85
C ARG A 355 -5.96 -12.79 52.86
N PHE A 356 -6.79 -13.68 53.41
CA PHE A 356 -8.25 -13.54 53.33
C PHE A 356 -8.87 -12.89 54.58
N THR A 357 -8.19 -12.91 55.73
CA THR A 357 -8.71 -12.33 56.98
C THR A 357 -7.87 -11.18 57.50
N GLY A 358 -6.61 -11.04 57.07
CA GLY A 358 -5.66 -10.07 57.61
C GLY A 358 -4.93 -10.53 58.88
N TYR A 359 -5.27 -11.70 59.41
CA TYR A 359 -4.78 -12.20 60.71
C TYR A 359 -4.05 -13.53 60.57
N SER A 360 -3.06 -13.78 61.45
CA SER A 360 -2.47 -15.12 61.57
C SER A 360 -3.53 -16.12 62.08
N PRO A 361 -3.39 -17.44 61.85
CA PRO A 361 -4.34 -18.43 62.38
C PRO A 361 -4.57 -18.33 63.89
N LYS A 362 -3.53 -17.98 64.66
CA LYS A 362 -3.59 -17.81 66.12
C LYS A 362 -4.36 -16.55 66.51
N ASP A 363 -4.10 -15.44 65.82
CA ASP A 363 -4.79 -14.19 66.07
C ASP A 363 -6.25 -14.28 65.63
N LEU A 364 -6.52 -14.93 64.49
CA LEU A 364 -7.86 -15.21 63.99
C LEU A 364 -8.66 -16.04 65.00
N LYS A 365 -8.06 -17.13 65.53
CA LYS A 365 -8.70 -17.94 66.59
C LYS A 365 -9.00 -17.10 67.83
N SER A 366 -8.04 -16.29 68.29
CA SER A 366 -8.24 -15.44 69.47
C SER A 366 -9.34 -14.40 69.25
N LEU A 367 -9.40 -13.78 68.07
CA LEU A 367 -10.40 -12.78 67.69
C LEU A 367 -11.80 -13.39 67.62
N ILE A 368 -11.94 -14.57 67.03
CA ILE A 368 -13.21 -15.29 66.94
C ILE A 368 -13.73 -15.64 68.33
N LEU A 369 -12.87 -16.15 69.21
CA LEU A 369 -13.24 -16.53 70.58
C LEU A 369 -13.54 -15.32 71.49
N GLN A 370 -12.85 -14.19 71.31
CA GLN A 370 -13.14 -12.95 72.05
C GLN A 370 -14.49 -12.32 71.67
N LYS A 371 -14.93 -12.52 70.44
CA LYS A 371 -16.21 -11.98 69.93
C LYS A 371 -17.43 -12.74 70.46
N GLU A 372 -17.23 -13.94 71.00
CA GLU A 372 -18.28 -14.79 71.58
C GLU A 372 -18.21 -14.93 73.12
N ASP A 373 -17.25 -14.28 73.80
CA ASP A 373 -17.14 -14.33 75.26
C ASP A 373 -18.18 -13.41 75.94
N PRO A 374 -19.19 -13.93 76.67
CA PRO A 374 -20.27 -13.12 77.23
C PRO A 374 -19.83 -12.09 78.28
N LYS A 375 -18.58 -12.17 78.77
CA LYS A 375 -18.02 -11.18 79.71
C LYS A 375 -17.64 -9.84 79.07
N VAL A 376 -17.39 -9.80 77.75
CA VAL A 376 -16.93 -8.58 77.07
C VAL A 376 -18.10 -7.65 76.73
N ILE A 377 -19.30 -8.19 76.50
CA ILE A 377 -20.52 -7.41 76.21
C ILE A 377 -20.92 -6.51 77.40
N LEU A 378 -20.64 -6.92 78.64
CA LEU A 378 -20.97 -6.15 79.84
C LEU A 378 -20.02 -4.98 80.15
N LEU A 379 -18.83 -4.94 79.55
CA LEU A 379 -17.82 -3.91 79.83
C LEU A 379 -17.89 -2.72 78.86
N SER A 380 -18.48 -2.87 77.67
CA SER A 380 -18.73 -1.74 76.76
C SER A 380 -19.85 -0.82 77.26
N ASP A 381 -20.88 -1.36 77.92
CA ASP A 381 -22.05 -0.57 78.39
C ASP A 381 -21.77 0.28 79.64
N ILE A 382 -20.71 -0.02 80.40
CA ILE A 382 -20.32 0.75 81.60
C ILE A 382 -19.39 1.93 81.22
N SER A 383 -18.68 1.84 80.09
CA SER A 383 -17.79 2.90 79.60
C SER A 383 -18.54 4.07 78.97
N GLU A 384 -19.73 3.87 78.41
CA GLU A 384 -20.52 4.93 77.77
C GLU A 384 -21.31 5.82 78.74
N LYS A 385 -21.47 5.43 80.03
CA LYS A 385 -22.24 6.19 81.02
C LYS A 385 -21.45 7.13 81.94
N ARG A 386 -20.14 7.30 81.72
CA ARG A 386 -19.30 8.24 82.51
C ARG A 386 -18.81 9.47 81.75
N THR A 387 -19.30 9.69 80.53
CA THR A 387 -19.01 10.92 79.75
C THR A 387 -20.29 11.57 79.24
N THR A 388 -21.12 12.04 80.17
CA THR A 388 -22.09 13.13 79.95
C THR A 388 -22.16 13.97 81.20
#